data_AF-A0A6S4T7W0-F1
#
_entry.id   AF-A0A6S4T7W0-F1
#
_cell.length_a   1.000
_cell.length_b   1.000
_cell.length_c   1.000
_cell.angle_alpha   90.00
_cell.angle_beta   90.00
_cell.angle_gamma   90.00
#
_symmetry.space_group_name_H-M   'P 1'
#
loop_
_entity.id
_entity.type
_entity.pdbx_description
1 polymer ?
#
loop_
_entity_poly.entity_id
_entity_poly.type
_entity_poly.pdbx_seq_one_letter_code
_entity_poly.pdbx_strand_id
1 'polypeptide(L)'
;MTRRQITDLTAGVDLLAQLRRHRFRRLDITVPDGHQLLWFDVFPLAGALVLVHRDTPLWVCRWQLVDRVAVIHDWRAFWYTHQQELAHLPLEAICWLSGRYLVKWKAPSGGHFWRRCLREARARGLSVSAGSIGQP
;
A
#
# COMPACT_ATOMS: atom_id res chain seq x y z
N MET A 1 -11.67 -27.82 6.75
CA MET A 1 -10.88 -26.63 7.18
C MET A 1 -9.41 -27.02 7.17
N THR A 2 -8.66 -26.58 6.16
CA THR A 2 -7.30 -27.05 5.88
C THR A 2 -6.27 -26.08 6.47
N ARG A 3 -5.23 -26.64 7.10
CA ARG A 3 -4.09 -26.03 7.81
C ARG A 3 -3.37 -24.86 7.11
N ARG A 4 -3.68 -24.57 5.83
CA ARG A 4 -3.15 -23.45 5.03
C ARG A 4 -3.68 -22.06 5.42
N GLN A 5 -4.88 -21.95 5.99
CA GLN A 5 -5.44 -20.64 6.37
C GLN A 5 -4.74 -20.00 7.58
N ILE A 6 -4.22 -20.80 8.51
CA ILE A 6 -3.49 -20.29 9.68
C ILE A 6 -2.11 -19.76 9.27
N THR A 7 -1.47 -20.38 8.28
CA THR A 7 -0.14 -19.96 7.78
C THR A 7 -0.19 -18.57 7.12
N ASP A 8 -1.27 -18.25 6.40
CA ASP A 8 -1.49 -16.94 5.79
C ASP A 8 -1.79 -15.83 6.81
N LEU A 9 -2.44 -16.17 7.92
CA LEU A 9 -2.65 -15.28 9.07
C LEU A 9 -1.35 -15.06 9.86
N THR A 10 -0.52 -16.09 10.02
CA THR A 10 0.81 -15.95 10.66
C THR A 10 1.81 -15.18 9.81
N ALA A 11 1.65 -15.12 8.49
CA ALA A 11 2.43 -14.20 7.64
C ALA A 11 2.13 -12.72 7.97
N GLY A 12 0.94 -12.40 8.49
CA GLY A 12 0.61 -11.08 9.04
C GLY A 12 1.26 -10.81 10.40
N VAL A 13 1.44 -11.85 11.22
CA VAL A 13 2.16 -11.77 12.51
C VAL A 13 3.65 -11.50 12.30
N ASP A 14 4.25 -12.13 11.28
CA ASP A 14 5.63 -11.85 10.87
C ASP A 14 5.75 -10.49 10.18
N LEU A 15 4.76 -10.06 9.39
CA LEU A 15 4.74 -8.72 8.83
C LEU A 15 4.82 -7.67 9.93
N LEU A 16 3.97 -7.72 10.97
CA LEU A 16 4.04 -6.77 12.10
C LEU A 16 5.38 -6.81 12.85
N ALA A 17 5.98 -7.99 13.01
CA ALA A 17 7.31 -8.11 13.61
C ALA A 17 8.40 -7.51 12.70
N GLN A 18 8.31 -7.71 11.39
CA GLN A 18 9.14 -7.04 10.38
C GLN A 18 8.86 -5.53 10.37
N LEU A 19 7.59 -5.10 10.50
CA LEU A 19 7.20 -3.69 10.58
C LEU A 19 7.86 -3.01 11.78
N ARG A 20 7.93 -3.71 12.93
CA ARG A 20 8.57 -3.21 14.16
C ARG A 20 10.09 -3.20 14.08
N ARG A 21 10.70 -4.12 13.33
CA ARG A 21 12.17 -4.24 13.19
C ARG A 21 12.74 -3.25 12.19
N HIS A 22 11.98 -2.89 11.15
CA HIS A 22 12.40 -1.89 10.19
C HIS A 22 11.98 -0.49 10.64
N ARG A 23 12.85 0.50 10.44
CA ARG A 23 12.53 1.90 10.76
C ARG A 23 11.66 2.49 9.64
N PHE A 24 10.34 2.31 9.77
CA PHE A 24 9.39 2.98 8.89
C PHE A 24 9.52 4.48 9.02
N ARG A 25 9.40 5.15 7.89
CA ARG A 25 9.27 6.59 7.79
C ARG A 25 7.81 6.91 7.53
N ARG A 26 7.30 7.95 8.17
CA ARG A 26 5.96 8.43 7.91
C ARG A 26 5.93 9.18 6.57
N LEU A 27 4.89 8.94 5.78
CA LEU A 27 4.59 9.76 4.63
C LEU A 27 3.90 11.04 5.09
N ASP A 28 4.33 12.17 4.53
CA ASP A 28 3.73 13.48 4.76
C ASP A 28 2.47 13.64 3.90
N ILE A 29 1.45 12.85 4.25
CA ILE A 29 0.13 12.83 3.61
C ILE A 29 -0.89 13.05 4.72
N THR A 30 -1.84 13.95 4.49
CA THR A 30 -2.95 14.17 5.41
C THR A 30 -3.77 12.88 5.54
N VAL A 31 -3.88 12.39 6.77
CA VAL A 31 -4.58 11.16 7.12
C VAL A 31 -5.53 11.45 8.28
N PRO A 32 -6.71 10.82 8.36
CA PRO A 32 -7.60 10.95 9.50
C PRO A 32 -6.92 10.56 10.82
N ASP A 33 -7.44 11.06 11.93
CA ASP A 33 -6.83 10.85 13.26
C ASP A 33 -6.54 9.38 13.56
N GLY A 34 -5.38 9.16 14.17
CA GLY A 34 -4.89 7.82 14.54
C GLY A 34 -4.43 6.95 13.37
N HIS A 35 -4.61 7.38 12.12
CA HIS A 35 -4.10 6.68 10.93
C HIS A 35 -2.73 7.21 10.55
N GLN A 36 -1.91 6.36 9.95
CA GLN A 36 -0.61 6.74 9.41
C GLN A 36 -0.32 5.96 8.14
N LEU A 37 0.16 6.66 7.12
CA LEU A 37 0.81 6.04 5.98
C LEU A 37 2.31 5.99 6.23
N LEU A 38 2.86 4.80 6.17
CA LEU A 38 4.24 4.49 6.47
C LEU A 38 4.92 3.88 5.24
N TRP A 39 6.21 4.12 5.10
CA TRP A 39 7.03 3.52 4.06
C TRP A 39 8.39 3.09 4.60
N PHE A 40 9.01 2.13 3.94
CA PHE A 40 10.40 1.74 4.20
C PHE A 40 11.02 1.10 2.96
N ASP A 41 12.34 1.26 2.85
CA ASP A 41 13.16 0.55 1.88
C ASP A 41 13.83 -0.65 2.56
N VAL A 42 13.59 -1.85 2.04
CA VAL A 42 14.45 -3.01 2.25
C VAL A 42 15.62 -2.84 1.28
N PHE A 43 16.68 -2.26 1.81
CA PHE A 43 17.87 -1.91 1.05
C PHE A 43 18.42 -3.12 0.27
N PRO A 44 18.84 -2.96 -1.00
CA PRO A 44 18.72 -1.80 -1.88
C PRO A 44 17.56 -1.87 -2.91
N LEU A 45 16.80 -2.97 -2.95
CA LEU A 45 15.95 -3.30 -4.12
C LEU A 45 14.50 -3.65 -3.79
N ALA A 46 14.04 -3.41 -2.56
CA ALA A 46 12.65 -3.67 -2.21
C ALA A 46 12.14 -2.66 -1.19
N GLY A 47 10.84 -2.63 -0.97
CA GLY A 47 10.23 -1.81 0.06
C GLY A 47 8.78 -2.15 0.29
N ALA A 48 8.17 -1.51 1.29
CA ALA A 48 6.72 -1.54 1.43
C ALA A 48 6.13 -0.22 1.91
N LEU A 49 4.84 -0.08 1.58
CA LEU A 49 3.94 0.99 1.94
C LEU A 49 2.88 0.35 2.82
N VAL A 50 2.56 1.00 3.94
CA VAL A 50 1.65 0.44 4.93
C VAL A 50 0.74 1.54 5.44
N LEU A 51 -0.57 1.30 5.39
CA LEU A 51 -1.55 2.07 6.15
C LEU A 51 -1.77 1.38 7.48
N VAL A 52 -1.55 2.09 8.58
CA VAL A 52 -1.79 1.59 9.95
C VAL A 52 -2.77 2.48 10.71
N HIS A 53 -3.48 1.90 11.66
CA HIS A 53 -4.22 2.63 12.70
C HIS A 53 -3.89 2.02 14.06
N ARG A 54 -3.33 2.82 14.99
CA ARG A 54 -2.93 2.36 16.35
C ARG A 54 -2.21 1.00 16.33
N ASP A 55 -1.20 0.86 15.46
CA ASP A 55 -0.41 -0.36 15.24
C ASP A 55 -1.08 -1.53 14.50
N THR A 56 -2.30 -1.35 14.00
CA THR A 56 -2.97 -2.37 13.18
C THR A 56 -2.80 -2.06 11.68
N PRO A 57 -2.17 -2.93 10.88
CA PRO A 57 -2.06 -2.73 9.44
C PRO A 57 -3.43 -2.94 8.76
N LEU A 58 -3.88 -1.91 8.04
CA LEU A 58 -5.14 -1.89 7.31
C LEU A 58 -4.93 -2.20 5.82
N TRP A 59 -3.79 -1.78 5.28
CA TRP A 59 -3.36 -2.04 3.91
C TRP A 59 -1.83 -2.09 3.84
N VAL A 60 -1.31 -2.99 3.01
CA VAL A 60 0.12 -3.19 2.79
C VAL A 60 0.35 -3.37 1.30
N CYS A 61 1.39 -2.74 0.77
CA CYS A 61 1.84 -2.90 -0.61
C CYS A 61 3.35 -3.07 -0.65
N ARG A 62 3.83 -4.15 -1.25
CA ARG A 62 5.26 -4.50 -1.36
C ARG A 62 5.71 -4.38 -2.81
N TRP A 63 6.87 -3.74 -3.01
CA TRP A 63 7.49 -3.64 -4.33
C TRP A 63 8.95 -4.12 -4.31
N GLN A 64 9.42 -4.43 -5.51
CA GLN A 64 10.82 -4.63 -5.83
C GLN A 64 11.24 -3.64 -6.91
N LEU A 65 12.45 -3.10 -6.82
CA LEU A 65 13.06 -2.31 -7.88
C LEU A 65 13.74 -3.25 -8.87
N VAL A 66 13.28 -3.21 -10.12
CA VAL A 66 13.86 -3.89 -11.27
C VAL A 66 14.13 -2.84 -12.33
N ASP A 67 15.39 -2.59 -12.66
CA ASP A 67 15.78 -1.58 -13.67
C ASP A 67 15.15 -0.21 -13.44
N ARG A 68 15.15 0.26 -12.18
CA ARG A 68 14.52 1.53 -11.72
C ARG A 68 12.99 1.56 -11.80
N VAL A 69 12.35 0.42 -12.10
CA VAL A 69 10.91 0.24 -12.05
C VAL A 69 10.53 -0.39 -10.71
N ALA A 70 9.67 0.26 -9.94
CA ALA A 70 9.03 -0.31 -8.77
C ALA A 70 7.92 -1.26 -9.20
N VAL A 71 8.23 -2.55 -9.20
CA VAL A 71 7.30 -3.64 -9.51
C VAL A 71 6.58 -4.06 -8.23
N ILE A 72 5.30 -3.68 -8.12
CA ILE A 72 4.42 -4.08 -7.03
C ILE A 72 4.03 -5.54 -7.26
N HIS A 73 4.53 -6.42 -6.40
CA HIS A 73 4.33 -7.87 -6.53
C HIS A 73 3.30 -8.42 -5.56
N ASP A 74 2.99 -7.70 -4.49
CA ASP A 74 1.99 -8.10 -3.51
C ASP A 74 1.34 -6.88 -2.88
N TRP A 75 0.03 -6.96 -2.69
CA TRP A 75 -0.71 -6.00 -1.89
C TRP A 75 -1.82 -6.74 -1.14
N ARG A 76 -2.01 -6.38 0.12
CA ARG A 76 -3.04 -6.97 1.00
C ARG A 76 -3.85 -5.85 1.62
N ALA A 77 -5.16 -5.91 1.43
CA ALA A 77 -6.14 -5.09 2.11
C ALA A 77 -6.77 -5.91 3.23
N PHE A 78 -6.53 -5.54 4.48
CA PHE A 78 -7.04 -6.28 5.64
C PHE A 78 -8.39 -5.73 6.11
N TRP A 79 -8.61 -4.42 5.95
CA TRP A 79 -9.83 -3.74 6.42
C TRP A 79 -10.44 -2.77 5.40
N TYR A 80 -9.78 -2.61 4.26
CA TYR A 80 -10.13 -1.63 3.21
C TYR A 80 -11.51 -1.87 2.58
N THR A 81 -12.13 -3.04 2.76
CA THR A 81 -13.37 -3.37 2.04
C THR A 81 -14.62 -2.65 2.55
N HIS A 82 -14.59 -2.01 3.73
CA HIS A 82 -15.80 -1.40 4.32
C HIS A 82 -15.69 0.06 4.76
N GLN A 83 -14.49 0.64 4.89
CA GLN A 83 -14.33 2.06 5.26
C GLN A 83 -13.98 2.92 4.03
N GLN A 84 -15.03 3.33 3.31
CA GLN A 84 -14.96 4.10 2.06
C GLN A 84 -14.25 5.47 2.19
N GLU A 85 -14.02 5.97 3.41
CA GLU A 85 -13.34 7.26 3.67
C GLU A 85 -11.83 7.17 3.47
N LEU A 86 -11.25 5.97 3.65
CA LEU A 86 -9.81 5.74 3.53
C LEU A 86 -9.42 5.33 2.10
N ALA A 87 -10.37 5.38 1.16
CA ALA A 87 -10.20 4.85 -0.19
C ALA A 87 -9.06 5.53 -0.99
N HIS A 88 -8.85 6.81 -0.71
CA HIS A 88 -7.83 7.63 -1.34
C HIS A 88 -6.42 7.37 -0.80
N LEU A 89 -6.26 6.86 0.43
CA LEU A 89 -4.94 6.75 1.07
C LEU A 89 -3.99 5.75 0.39
N PRO A 90 -4.43 4.55 -0.03
CA PRO A 90 -3.61 3.69 -0.87
C PRO A 90 -3.24 4.34 -2.22
N LEU A 91 -4.13 5.16 -2.81
CA LEU A 91 -3.80 5.87 -4.04
C LEU A 91 -2.69 6.88 -3.81
N GLU A 92 -2.81 7.69 -2.76
CA GLU A 92 -1.81 8.70 -2.37
C GLU A 92 -0.44 8.08 -2.13
N ALA A 93 -0.40 6.94 -1.43
CA ALA A 93 0.81 6.18 -1.19
C ALA A 93 1.49 5.70 -2.49
N ILE A 94 0.71 5.24 -3.46
CA ILE A 94 1.22 4.79 -4.77
C ILE A 94 1.59 5.98 -5.66
N CYS A 95 0.85 7.09 -5.61
CA CYS A 95 1.22 8.35 -6.27
C CYS A 95 2.58 8.84 -5.77
N TRP A 96 2.80 8.83 -4.46
CA TRP A 96 4.08 9.14 -3.84
C TRP A 96 5.23 8.24 -4.35
N LEU A 97 4.98 6.94 -4.52
CA LEU A 97 5.96 6.00 -5.07
C LEU A 97 6.26 6.31 -6.55
N SER A 98 5.23 6.67 -7.31
CA SER A 98 5.33 7.04 -8.71
C SER A 98 6.05 8.38 -8.96
N GLY A 99 6.12 9.25 -7.95
CA GLY A 99 6.97 10.44 -7.98
C GLY A 99 8.47 10.11 -7.88
N ARG A 100 8.85 8.89 -7.50
CA ARG A 100 10.25 8.44 -7.34
C ARG A 100 10.67 7.43 -8.39
N TYR A 101 9.77 6.53 -8.78
CA TYR A 101 10.05 5.41 -9.66
C TYR A 101 8.94 5.24 -10.69
N LEU A 102 9.27 4.63 -11.83
CA LEU A 102 8.22 4.07 -12.67
C LEU A 102 7.54 2.95 -11.88
N VAL A 103 6.21 2.96 -11.78
CA VAL A 103 5.46 1.96 -11.01
C VAL A 103 4.76 0.99 -11.95
N LYS A 104 4.92 -0.31 -11.71
CA LYS A 104 4.25 -1.37 -12.46
C LYS A 104 3.60 -2.37 -11.51
N TRP A 105 2.42 -2.86 -11.86
CA TRP A 105 1.80 -3.98 -11.15
C TRP A 105 2.23 -5.30 -11.76
N LYS A 106 2.68 -6.26 -10.94
CA LYS A 106 3.03 -7.61 -11.40
C LYS A 106 1.80 -8.40 -11.86
N ALA A 107 0.66 -8.19 -11.21
CA ALA A 107 -0.58 -8.90 -11.48
C ALA A 107 -1.67 -7.94 -12.04
N PRO A 108 -2.55 -8.42 -12.94
CA PRO A 108 -3.66 -7.61 -13.49
C PRO A 108 -4.62 -7.08 -12.41
N SER A 109 -4.74 -7.80 -11.28
CA SER A 109 -5.57 -7.41 -10.14
C SER A 109 -5.19 -6.05 -9.55
N GLY A 110 -3.93 -5.63 -9.67
CA GLY A 110 -3.46 -4.30 -9.25
C GLY A 110 -4.14 -3.16 -10.01
N GLY A 111 -4.32 -3.32 -11.32
CA GLY A 111 -5.05 -2.34 -12.15
C GLY A 111 -6.54 -2.27 -11.82
N HIS A 112 -7.16 -3.37 -11.38
CA HIS A 112 -8.55 -3.37 -10.90
C HIS A 112 -8.69 -2.67 -9.54
N PHE A 113 -7.77 -2.96 -8.61
CA PHE A 113 -7.68 -2.28 -7.33
C PHE A 113 -7.53 -0.77 -7.52
N TRP A 114 -6.56 -0.35 -8.34
CA TRP A 114 -6.30 1.06 -8.66
C TRP A 114 -7.56 1.77 -9.18
N ARG A 115 -8.22 1.21 -10.20
CA ARG A 115 -9.44 1.77 -10.78
C ARG A 115 -10.60 1.84 -9.77
N ARG A 116 -10.73 0.84 -8.90
CA ARG A 116 -11.75 0.84 -7.85
C ARG A 116 -11.54 1.99 -6.87
N CYS A 117 -10.33 2.12 -6.33
CA CYS A 117 -10.02 3.18 -5.37
C CYS A 117 -10.24 4.57 -6.00
N LEU A 118 -9.85 4.76 -7.27
CA LEU A 118 -10.08 6.01 -8.00
C LEU A 118 -11.56 6.35 -8.14
N ARG A 119 -12.41 5.37 -8.45
CA ARG A 119 -13.85 5.59 -8.54
C ARG A 119 -14.45 5.99 -7.19
N GLU A 120 -14.05 5.30 -6.13
CA GLU A 120 -14.53 5.57 -4.76
C GLU A 120 -14.11 6.98 -4.30
N ALA A 121 -12.84 7.37 -4.54
CA ALA A 121 -12.35 8.70 -4.22
C ALA A 121 -13.13 9.80 -4.98
N ARG A 122 -13.31 9.63 -6.29
CA ARG A 122 -14.08 10.58 -7.13
C ARG A 122 -15.53 10.71 -6.69
N ALA A 123 -16.21 9.60 -6.43
CA ALA A 123 -17.61 9.60 -6.03
C ALA A 123 -17.87 10.36 -4.73
N ARG A 124 -16.86 10.49 -3.86
CA ARG A 124 -16.98 11.14 -2.55
C ARG A 124 -16.24 12.48 -2.47
N GLY A 125 -15.70 12.98 -3.60
CA GLY A 125 -14.92 14.21 -3.64
C GLY A 125 -13.64 14.16 -2.80
N LEU A 126 -13.09 12.96 -2.54
CA LEU A 126 -11.85 12.80 -1.79
C LEU A 126 -10.68 13.27 -2.67
N SER A 127 -9.79 14.07 -2.09
CA SER A 127 -8.60 14.54 -2.77
C SER A 127 -7.65 13.36 -3.03
N VAL A 128 -7.10 13.32 -4.25
CA VAL A 128 -6.00 12.44 -4.65
C VAL A 128 -4.95 13.33 -5.28
N SER A 129 -3.78 13.46 -4.66
CA SER A 129 -2.67 14.20 -5.24
C SER A 129 -2.18 13.49 -6.50
N ALA A 130 -1.95 14.27 -7.56
CA ALA A 130 -1.56 13.74 -8.86
C ALA A 130 -0.11 13.24 -8.81
N GLY A 131 0.08 11.93 -8.69
CA GLY A 131 1.35 11.26 -8.95
C GLY A 131 1.51 10.92 -10.43
N SER A 132 2.74 10.99 -10.93
CA SER A 132 3.11 10.56 -12.29
C SER A 132 3.18 9.03 -12.36
N ILE A 133 2.03 8.36 -12.38
CA ILE A 133 1.97 6.91 -12.61
C ILE A 133 2.14 6.69 -14.11
N GLY A 134 3.31 6.19 -14.50
CA GLY A 134 3.54 5.73 -15.87
C GLY A 134 2.50 4.69 -16.25
N GLN A 135 1.87 4.90 -17.40
CA GLN A 135 0.96 3.96 -18.02
C GLN A 135 1.70 2.63 -18.33
N PRO A 136 0.96 1.50 -18.36
CA PRO A 136 1.52 0.16 -18.60
C PRO A 136 2.36 0.06 -19.87
#